data_AF-A0A1W9XHC3-F1
#
_entry.id   AF-A0A1W9XHC3-F1
#
_cell.length_a   1.000
_cell.length_b   1.000
_cell.length_c   1.000
_cell.angle_alpha   90.00
_cell.angle_beta   90.00
_cell.angle_gamma   90.00
#
_symmetry.space_group_name_H-M   'P 1'
#
loop_
_entity.id
_entity.type
_entity.pdbx_description
1 polymer ?
#
loop_
_entity_poly.entity_id
_entity_poly.type
_entity_poly.pdbx_seq_one_letter_code
_entity_poly.pdbx_strand_id
1 'polypeptide(L)'
;MPELSMPLSKNFALRELVRSSTAERDDRLKQEQENPPIEIVHSLRYLVDTALQPIRGKLGFPIRINSGYRSPLLNKLVGGSATSQHCKGEAADCELSPRFMKAPETADVRQEIKTGVQAITGKPLRPDVNENFYLFAYICMHLDGLDVDQVIHEYGDDFGHPSWIHISASNRQDKRQIMMIGKYTHKRYIRPSVEEALAYGT
;
A
#
# COMPACT_ATOMS: atom_id res chain seq x y z
N MET A 1 23.39 -1.10 -13.50
CA MET A 1 21.91 -1.20 -13.45
C MET A 1 21.56 -2.45 -12.68
N PRO A 2 20.66 -2.38 -11.69
CA PRO A 2 20.23 -3.57 -10.96
C PRO A 2 19.51 -4.54 -11.89
N GLU A 3 19.56 -5.82 -11.58
CA GLU A 3 18.81 -6.84 -12.33
C GLU A 3 17.31 -6.71 -11.98
N LEU A 4 16.50 -6.20 -12.91
CA LEU A 4 15.07 -5.96 -12.66
C LEU A 4 14.26 -7.22 -12.36
N SER A 5 14.70 -8.38 -12.87
CA SER A 5 14.12 -9.69 -12.58
C SER A 5 14.46 -10.22 -11.19
N MET A 6 15.37 -9.56 -10.44
CA MET A 6 15.79 -10.08 -9.15
C MET A 6 14.60 -10.17 -8.18
N PRO A 7 14.40 -11.30 -7.50
CA PRO A 7 13.37 -11.42 -6.49
C PRO A 7 13.74 -10.54 -5.29
N LEU A 8 12.79 -9.72 -4.83
CA LEU A 8 12.83 -9.03 -3.54
C LEU A 8 12.38 -9.95 -2.40
N SER A 9 11.43 -10.82 -2.66
CA SER A 9 11.05 -11.92 -1.76
C SER A 9 10.42 -13.04 -2.59
N LYS A 10 9.76 -14.02 -1.94
CA LYS A 10 9.07 -15.12 -2.63
C LYS A 10 8.09 -14.63 -3.69
N ASN A 11 7.45 -13.49 -3.45
CA ASN A 11 6.28 -13.05 -4.22
C ASN A 11 6.44 -11.71 -4.93
N PHE A 12 7.56 -11.02 -4.73
CA PHE A 12 7.80 -9.69 -5.26
C PHE A 12 9.18 -9.65 -5.92
N ALA A 13 9.27 -9.04 -7.10
CA ALA A 13 10.50 -8.76 -7.82
C ALA A 13 10.78 -7.26 -7.92
N LEU A 14 12.04 -6.87 -8.10
CA LEU A 14 12.44 -5.45 -8.13
C LEU A 14 11.64 -4.66 -9.19
N ARG A 15 11.42 -5.25 -10.37
CA ARG A 15 10.66 -4.62 -11.45
C ARG A 15 9.28 -4.12 -11.03
N GLU A 16 8.60 -4.81 -10.12
CA GLU A 16 7.26 -4.42 -9.66
C GLU A 16 7.31 -3.12 -8.85
N LEU A 17 8.41 -2.90 -8.14
CA LEU A 17 8.60 -1.76 -7.25
C LEU A 17 9.23 -0.55 -7.95
N VAL A 18 9.88 -0.74 -9.11
CA VAL A 18 10.50 0.37 -9.85
C VAL A 18 9.74 0.75 -11.11
N ARG A 19 8.80 -0.06 -11.61
CA ARG A 19 8.01 0.28 -12.80
C ARG A 19 7.12 1.50 -12.53
N SER A 20 7.02 2.39 -13.51
CA SER A 20 6.01 3.45 -13.55
C SER A 20 5.45 3.62 -14.96
N SER A 21 4.11 3.60 -15.11
CA SER A 21 3.45 3.87 -16.40
C SER A 21 3.66 5.31 -16.89
N THR A 22 3.94 6.25 -15.98
CA THR A 22 4.32 7.61 -16.34
C THR A 22 5.74 7.64 -16.90
N ALA A 23 6.68 6.92 -16.27
CA ALA A 23 8.06 6.85 -16.74
C ALA A 23 8.18 6.10 -18.08
N GLU A 24 7.37 5.07 -18.32
CA GLU A 24 7.35 4.31 -19.60
C GLU A 24 7.04 5.17 -20.83
N ARG A 25 6.52 6.39 -20.65
CA ARG A 25 6.20 7.32 -21.75
C ARG A 25 7.41 8.15 -22.21
N ASP A 26 8.54 8.07 -21.51
CA ASP A 26 9.77 8.82 -21.79
C ASP A 26 10.99 7.97 -21.44
N ASP A 27 11.84 7.68 -22.43
CA ASP A 27 12.98 6.77 -22.25
C ASP A 27 13.98 7.25 -21.18
N ARG A 28 14.18 8.55 -21.05
CA ARG A 28 15.10 9.12 -20.04
C ARG A 28 14.51 8.94 -18.65
N LEU A 29 13.21 9.22 -18.48
CA LEU A 29 12.52 8.98 -17.21
C LEU A 29 12.57 7.50 -16.83
N LYS A 30 12.28 6.62 -17.80
CA LYS A 30 12.33 5.18 -17.58
C LYS A 30 13.71 4.72 -17.16
N GLN A 31 14.76 5.18 -17.84
CA GLN A 31 16.14 4.82 -17.52
C GLN A 31 16.55 5.23 -16.10
N GLU A 32 16.14 6.43 -15.65
CA GLU A 32 16.40 6.90 -14.28
C GLU A 32 15.58 6.10 -13.25
N GLN A 33 14.30 5.89 -13.55
CA GLN A 33 13.34 5.23 -12.67
C GLN A 33 13.68 3.75 -12.43
N GLU A 34 14.10 3.03 -13.47
CA GLU A 34 14.48 1.61 -13.40
C GLU A 34 15.95 1.37 -13.03
N ASN A 35 16.70 2.43 -12.69
CA ASN A 35 18.08 2.32 -12.22
C ASN A 35 18.26 2.96 -10.83
N PRO A 36 17.53 2.47 -9.79
CA PRO A 36 17.70 2.98 -8.44
C PRO A 36 19.11 2.70 -7.89
N PRO A 37 19.65 3.60 -7.03
CA PRO A 37 20.82 3.30 -6.21
C PRO A 37 20.65 2.04 -5.35
N ILE A 38 21.76 1.41 -4.96
CA ILE A 38 21.72 0.15 -4.20
C ILE A 38 21.06 0.34 -2.83
N GLU A 39 21.17 1.51 -2.22
CA GLU A 39 20.56 1.86 -0.94
C GLU A 39 19.03 1.88 -1.05
N ILE A 40 18.49 2.35 -2.18
CA ILE A 40 17.05 2.31 -2.47
C ILE A 40 16.59 0.87 -2.65
N VAL A 41 17.41 0.04 -3.32
CA VAL A 41 17.13 -1.39 -3.46
C VAL A 41 17.09 -2.08 -2.10
N HIS A 42 17.97 -1.72 -1.16
CA HIS A 42 17.95 -2.24 0.22
C HIS A 42 16.71 -1.78 0.99
N SER A 43 16.29 -0.51 0.86
CA SER A 43 15.03 -0.04 1.45
C SER A 43 13.82 -0.78 0.89
N LEU A 44 13.78 -1.00 -0.43
CA LEU A 44 12.69 -1.74 -1.08
C LEU A 44 12.65 -3.19 -0.61
N ARG A 45 13.82 -3.83 -0.43
CA ARG A 45 13.93 -5.16 0.16
C ARG A 45 13.33 -5.18 1.56
N TYR A 46 13.71 -4.22 2.40
CA TYR A 46 13.20 -4.09 3.75
C TYR A 46 11.66 -3.96 3.76
N LEU A 47 11.11 -2.99 3.03
CA LEU A 47 9.66 -2.81 2.86
C LEU A 47 8.95 -4.11 2.44
N VAL A 48 9.53 -4.83 1.48
CA VAL A 48 8.96 -6.08 1.00
C VAL A 48 9.01 -7.16 2.07
N ASP A 49 10.15 -7.36 2.72
CA ASP A 49 10.35 -8.48 3.65
C ASP A 49 9.60 -8.29 4.96
N THR A 50 9.48 -7.04 5.45
CA THR A 50 8.92 -6.76 6.78
C THR A 50 7.44 -6.35 6.74
N ALA A 51 6.95 -5.82 5.62
CA ALA A 51 5.54 -5.42 5.47
C ALA A 51 4.82 -6.18 4.36
N LEU A 52 5.20 -5.99 3.09
CA LEU A 52 4.36 -6.44 1.96
C LEU A 52 4.26 -7.96 1.84
N GLN A 53 5.36 -8.69 2.07
CA GLN A 53 5.40 -10.14 2.00
C GLN A 53 4.61 -10.80 3.14
N PRO A 54 4.73 -10.38 4.41
CA PRO A 54 3.86 -10.84 5.49
C PRO A 54 2.37 -10.58 5.20
N ILE A 55 2.01 -9.37 4.76
CA ILE A 55 0.62 -9.03 4.44
C ILE A 55 0.09 -9.92 3.32
N ARG A 56 0.84 -10.08 2.21
CA ARG A 56 0.47 -10.97 1.11
C ARG A 56 0.31 -12.42 1.57
N GLY A 57 1.19 -12.90 2.45
CA GLY A 57 1.13 -14.24 3.00
C GLY A 57 -0.14 -14.48 3.81
N LYS A 58 -0.59 -13.48 4.57
CA LYS A 58 -1.81 -13.53 5.38
C LYS A 58 -3.09 -13.43 4.56
N LEU A 59 -3.09 -12.56 3.54
CA LEU A 59 -4.22 -12.46 2.62
C LEU A 59 -4.39 -13.70 1.73
N GLY A 60 -3.31 -14.47 1.51
CA GLY A 60 -3.32 -15.61 0.60
C GLY A 60 -3.59 -15.21 -0.86
N PHE A 61 -3.40 -13.93 -1.21
CA PHE A 61 -3.81 -13.36 -2.49
C PHE A 61 -2.79 -12.36 -3.02
N PRO A 62 -2.57 -12.25 -4.34
CA PRO A 62 -1.62 -11.29 -4.91
C PRO A 62 -1.94 -9.82 -4.55
N ILE A 63 -0.91 -9.09 -4.13
CA ILE A 63 -0.94 -7.63 -3.98
C ILE A 63 -0.25 -7.03 -5.21
N ARG A 64 -0.97 -6.20 -5.97
CA ARG A 64 -0.43 -5.49 -7.13
C ARG A 64 0.25 -4.21 -6.65
N ILE A 65 1.50 -4.00 -7.04
CA ILE A 65 2.19 -2.73 -6.85
C ILE A 65 1.81 -1.80 -8.00
N ASN A 66 1.15 -0.70 -7.68
CA ASN A 66 0.85 0.35 -8.65
C ASN A 66 2.04 1.32 -8.80
N SER A 67 2.71 1.62 -7.69
CA SER A 67 3.89 2.49 -7.64
C SER A 67 4.74 2.16 -6.42
N GLY A 68 6.05 1.94 -6.59
CA GLY A 68 6.99 1.71 -5.48
C GLY A 68 7.98 2.86 -5.33
N TYR A 69 9.25 2.63 -5.63
CA TYR A 69 10.23 3.71 -5.72
C TYR A 69 9.79 4.78 -6.74
N ARG A 70 10.06 6.05 -6.44
CA ARG A 70 9.92 7.15 -7.41
C ARG A 70 11.23 7.92 -7.47
N SER A 71 11.86 7.97 -8.63
CA SER A 71 13.04 8.81 -8.82
C SER A 71 12.71 10.28 -8.53
N PRO A 72 13.71 11.12 -8.19
CA PRO A 72 13.47 12.55 -7.95
C PRO A 72 12.73 13.23 -9.10
N LEU A 73 13.08 12.88 -10.34
CA LEU A 73 12.46 13.45 -11.53
C LEU A 73 11.00 12.95 -11.70
N LEU A 74 10.76 11.64 -11.54
CA LEU A 74 9.40 11.09 -11.58
C LEU A 74 8.53 11.69 -10.48
N ASN A 75 9.04 11.75 -9.24
CA ASN A 75 8.30 12.25 -8.09
C ASN A 75 7.89 13.71 -8.29
N LYS A 76 8.81 14.56 -8.80
CA LYS A 76 8.50 15.95 -9.16
C LYS A 76 7.42 16.03 -10.25
N LEU A 77 7.52 15.18 -11.28
CA LEU A 77 6.58 15.18 -12.41
C LEU A 77 5.14 14.83 -11.97
N VAL A 78 4.99 13.88 -11.05
CA VAL A 78 3.67 13.48 -10.52
C VAL A 78 3.19 14.37 -9.36
N GLY A 79 3.91 15.46 -9.05
CA GLY A 79 3.55 16.39 -7.98
C GLY A 79 3.72 15.82 -6.57
N GLY A 80 4.58 14.80 -6.40
CA GLY A 80 4.87 14.20 -5.10
C GLY A 80 5.66 15.12 -4.17
N SER A 81 5.50 14.91 -2.86
CA SER A 81 6.26 15.65 -1.84
C SER A 81 7.77 15.40 -1.96
N ALA A 82 8.59 16.42 -1.73
CA ALA A 82 10.05 16.29 -1.66
C ALA A 82 10.51 15.35 -0.54
N THR A 83 9.69 15.16 0.50
CA THR A 83 9.97 14.28 1.65
C THR A 83 9.31 12.90 1.54
N SER A 84 8.76 12.55 0.37
CA SER A 84 8.05 11.28 0.16
C SER A 84 8.93 10.05 0.44
N GLN A 85 8.34 9.05 1.09
CA GLN A 85 8.99 7.75 1.32
C GLN A 85 9.17 6.94 0.02
N HIS A 86 8.37 7.21 -1.03
CA HIS A 86 8.61 6.62 -2.35
C HIS A 86 10.01 6.97 -2.88
N CYS A 87 10.49 8.20 -2.68
CA CYS A 87 11.82 8.63 -3.10
C CYS A 87 12.96 7.91 -2.36
N LYS A 88 12.65 7.27 -1.23
CA LYS A 88 13.60 6.56 -0.38
C LYS A 88 13.54 5.04 -0.55
N GLY A 89 12.64 4.54 -1.41
CA GLY A 89 12.37 3.11 -1.53
C GLY A 89 11.66 2.52 -0.31
N GLU A 90 10.96 3.34 0.47
CA GLU A 90 10.34 2.95 1.74
C GLU A 90 8.82 2.85 1.66
N ALA A 91 8.24 3.04 0.48
CA ALA A 91 6.79 2.98 0.30
C ALA A 91 6.35 2.36 -1.02
N ALA A 92 5.15 1.81 -1.00
CA ALA A 92 4.46 1.29 -2.18
C ALA A 92 2.96 1.59 -2.11
N ASP A 93 2.40 1.97 -3.25
CA ASP A 93 0.96 2.07 -3.48
C ASP A 93 0.47 0.71 -3.97
N CYS A 94 -0.41 0.11 -3.19
CA CYS A 94 -0.81 -1.28 -3.31
C CYS A 94 -2.31 -1.40 -3.64
N GLU A 95 -2.65 -2.34 -4.50
CA GLU A 95 -4.02 -2.66 -4.89
C GLU A 95 -4.26 -4.16 -4.79
N LEU A 96 -5.48 -4.54 -4.39
CA LEU A 96 -6.02 -5.86 -4.65
C LEU A 96 -6.84 -5.81 -5.95
N SER A 97 -6.86 -6.91 -6.69
CA SER A 97 -7.79 -7.00 -7.82
C SER A 97 -9.21 -7.31 -7.33
N PRO A 98 -10.29 -6.91 -8.04
CA PRO A 98 -11.66 -7.23 -7.67
C PRO A 98 -11.96 -8.73 -7.49
N ARG A 99 -11.10 -9.62 -8.02
CA ARG A 99 -11.20 -11.07 -7.79
C ARG A 99 -11.01 -11.43 -6.32
N PHE A 100 -10.31 -10.62 -5.53
CA PHE A 100 -10.18 -10.82 -4.08
C PHE A 100 -11.55 -10.95 -3.40
N MET A 101 -12.60 -10.30 -3.90
CA MET A 101 -13.95 -10.36 -3.31
C MET A 101 -14.68 -11.68 -3.58
N LYS A 102 -14.23 -12.46 -4.57
CA LYS A 102 -14.93 -13.65 -5.07
C LYS A 102 -14.10 -14.93 -5.00
N ALA A 103 -12.79 -14.80 -4.87
CA ALA A 103 -11.85 -15.91 -4.79
C ALA A 103 -12.15 -16.80 -3.56
N PRO A 104 -12.34 -18.12 -3.72
CA PRO A 104 -12.59 -19.02 -2.59
C PRO A 104 -11.44 -19.02 -1.57
N GLU A 105 -10.20 -18.95 -2.01
CA GLU A 105 -9.00 -18.97 -1.17
C GLU A 105 -8.88 -17.76 -0.22
N THR A 106 -9.68 -16.71 -0.44
CA THR A 106 -9.72 -15.51 0.40
C THR A 106 -10.98 -15.45 1.28
N ALA A 107 -11.82 -16.50 1.26
CA ALA A 107 -13.07 -16.49 2.03
C ALA A 107 -12.83 -16.31 3.54
N ASP A 108 -11.86 -17.05 4.10
CA ASP A 108 -11.56 -17.02 5.52
C ASP A 108 -11.04 -15.66 5.97
N VAL A 109 -10.06 -15.09 5.25
CA VAL A 109 -9.51 -13.76 5.59
C VAL A 109 -10.53 -12.65 5.40
N ARG A 110 -11.41 -12.73 4.38
CA ARG A 110 -12.53 -11.77 4.25
C ARG A 110 -13.49 -11.87 5.44
N GLN A 111 -13.77 -13.07 5.92
CA GLN A 111 -14.64 -13.26 7.08
C GLN A 111 -13.98 -12.77 8.37
N GLU A 112 -12.69 -13.06 8.56
CA GLU A 112 -11.87 -12.53 9.66
C GLU A 112 -11.92 -11.00 9.71
N ILE A 113 -11.67 -10.33 8.57
CA ILE A 113 -11.71 -8.87 8.47
C ILE A 113 -13.11 -8.35 8.80
N LYS A 114 -14.18 -8.94 8.25
CA LYS A 114 -15.56 -8.53 8.55
C LYS A 114 -15.89 -8.62 10.03
N THR A 115 -15.57 -9.77 10.64
CA THR A 115 -15.84 -10.00 12.06
C THR A 115 -14.99 -9.10 12.94
N GLY A 116 -13.71 -8.88 12.60
CA GLY A 116 -12.82 -7.98 13.33
C GLY A 116 -13.27 -6.53 13.26
N VAL A 117 -13.66 -6.05 12.07
CA VAL A 117 -14.24 -4.70 11.92
C VAL A 117 -15.48 -4.55 12.77
N GLN A 118 -16.42 -5.51 12.70
CA GLN A 118 -17.64 -5.45 13.51
C GLN A 118 -17.35 -5.49 15.01
N ALA A 119 -16.34 -6.24 15.45
CA ALA A 119 -15.96 -6.30 16.86
C ALA A 119 -15.37 -4.97 17.36
N ILE A 120 -14.63 -4.24 16.51
CA ILE A 120 -14.00 -2.96 16.86
C ILE A 120 -15.01 -1.81 16.79
N THR A 121 -15.82 -1.75 15.75
CA THR A 121 -16.70 -0.58 15.47
C THR A 121 -18.13 -0.76 15.96
N GLY A 122 -18.51 -1.99 16.34
CA GLY A 122 -19.89 -2.38 16.65
C GLY A 122 -20.81 -2.50 15.43
N LYS A 123 -20.32 -2.28 14.20
CA LYS A 123 -21.12 -2.28 12.96
C LYS A 123 -20.53 -3.18 11.88
N PRO A 124 -21.35 -3.92 11.11
CA PRO A 124 -20.84 -4.72 10.01
C PRO A 124 -20.30 -3.83 8.89
N LEU A 125 -19.35 -4.34 8.11
CA LEU A 125 -18.92 -3.68 6.87
C LEU A 125 -20.10 -3.50 5.91
N ARG A 126 -20.17 -2.34 5.25
CA ARG A 126 -21.15 -2.09 4.20
C ARG A 126 -20.94 -3.06 3.04
N PRO A 127 -22.01 -3.52 2.36
CA PRO A 127 -21.89 -4.47 1.25
C PRO A 127 -21.11 -3.94 0.04
N ASP A 128 -20.98 -2.62 -0.08
CA ASP A 128 -20.36 -1.95 -1.22
C ASP A 128 -18.87 -1.67 -1.04
N VAL A 129 -18.26 -1.91 0.13
CA VAL A 129 -16.81 -1.69 0.31
C VAL A 129 -15.98 -2.49 -0.70
N ASN A 130 -14.94 -1.87 -1.25
CA ASN A 130 -14.11 -2.52 -2.27
C ASN A 130 -12.98 -3.36 -1.65
N GLU A 131 -12.29 -4.14 -2.49
CA GLU A 131 -11.17 -4.99 -2.09
C GLU A 131 -10.00 -4.22 -1.46
N ASN A 132 -9.73 -2.99 -1.88
CA ASN A 132 -8.66 -2.18 -1.30
C ASN A 132 -9.00 -1.78 0.14
N PHE A 133 -10.28 -1.59 0.47
CA PHE A 133 -10.69 -1.36 1.85
C PHE A 133 -10.41 -2.59 2.74
N TYR A 134 -10.54 -3.82 2.21
CA TYR A 134 -10.16 -5.02 2.98
C TYR A 134 -8.65 -5.05 3.27
N LEU A 135 -7.80 -4.67 2.31
CA LEU A 135 -6.36 -4.52 2.54
C LEU A 135 -6.08 -3.48 3.63
N PHE A 136 -6.73 -2.32 3.55
CA PHE A 136 -6.61 -1.25 4.54
C PHE A 136 -7.04 -1.73 5.94
N ALA A 137 -8.23 -2.32 6.05
CA ALA A 137 -8.78 -2.80 7.31
C ALA A 137 -7.90 -3.86 7.95
N TYR A 138 -7.38 -4.80 7.15
CA TYR A 138 -6.43 -5.81 7.63
C TYR A 138 -5.21 -5.15 8.27
N ILE A 139 -4.58 -4.18 7.59
CA ILE A 139 -3.38 -3.49 8.10
C ILE A 139 -3.71 -2.69 9.36
N CYS A 140 -4.82 -1.94 9.39
CA CYS A 140 -5.24 -1.17 10.56
C CYS A 140 -5.43 -2.05 11.80
N MET A 141 -6.04 -3.23 11.65
CA MET A 141 -6.24 -4.18 12.75
C MET A 141 -4.95 -4.83 13.25
N HIS A 142 -3.94 -4.94 12.38
CA HIS A 142 -2.69 -5.67 12.66
C HIS A 142 -1.48 -4.75 12.75
N LEU A 143 -1.69 -3.43 12.87
CA LEU A 143 -0.63 -2.43 12.82
C LEU A 143 0.43 -2.68 13.89
N ASP A 144 0.03 -3.20 15.04
CA ASP A 144 0.96 -3.49 16.13
C ASP A 144 1.92 -4.67 15.85
N GLY A 145 1.49 -5.61 15.00
CA GLY A 145 2.25 -6.79 14.61
C GLY A 145 2.94 -6.69 13.26
N LEU A 146 2.77 -5.57 12.54
CA LEU A 146 3.36 -5.32 11.24
C LEU A 146 4.43 -4.21 11.36
N ASP A 147 5.50 -4.34 10.60
CA ASP A 147 6.50 -3.29 10.48
C ASP A 147 6.03 -2.23 9.47
N VAL A 148 5.03 -1.44 9.86
CA VAL A 148 4.40 -0.43 9.01
C VAL A 148 4.47 0.93 9.69
N ASP A 149 5.18 1.85 9.05
CA ASP A 149 5.29 3.25 9.46
C ASP A 149 3.99 4.00 9.25
N GLN A 150 3.40 3.81 8.08
CA GLN A 150 2.23 4.53 7.66
C GLN A 150 1.43 3.69 6.66
N VAL A 151 0.12 3.62 6.91
CA VAL A 151 -0.88 3.12 5.98
C VAL A 151 -1.82 4.28 5.60
N ILE A 152 -2.02 4.50 4.30
CA ILE A 152 -2.90 5.57 3.82
C ILE A 152 -3.99 5.00 2.91
N HIS A 153 -5.23 5.29 3.24
CA HIS A 153 -6.37 5.11 2.34
C HIS A 153 -6.41 6.29 1.34
N GLU A 154 -6.07 6.04 0.08
CA GLU A 154 -5.81 7.12 -0.89
C GLU A 154 -6.81 7.19 -2.06
N TYR A 155 -7.22 8.42 -2.36
CA TYR A 155 -7.88 8.88 -3.59
C TYR A 155 -9.12 8.08 -4.04
N GLY A 156 -9.82 7.46 -3.11
CA GLY A 156 -11.12 6.86 -3.34
C GLY A 156 -12.24 7.87 -3.61
N ASP A 157 -13.36 7.38 -4.15
CA ASP A 157 -14.58 8.18 -4.30
C ASP A 157 -15.32 8.37 -2.96
N ASP A 158 -15.14 7.43 -2.04
CA ASP A 158 -15.66 7.48 -0.66
C ASP A 158 -14.71 6.74 0.30
N PHE A 159 -14.99 6.88 1.59
CA PHE A 159 -14.35 6.24 2.74
C PHE A 159 -14.28 4.69 2.69
N GLY A 160 -15.17 4.04 1.94
CA GLY A 160 -15.18 2.58 1.72
C GLY A 160 -14.56 2.13 0.39
N HIS A 161 -14.08 3.07 -0.43
CA HIS A 161 -13.67 2.81 -1.81
C HIS A 161 -12.30 3.41 -2.16
N PRO A 162 -11.21 3.07 -1.44
CA PRO A 162 -9.88 3.56 -1.78
C PRO A 162 -9.49 3.14 -3.19
N SER A 163 -8.85 4.06 -3.93
CA SER A 163 -8.27 3.74 -5.24
C SER A 163 -7.06 2.82 -5.09
N TRP A 164 -6.26 3.02 -4.04
CA TRP A 164 -5.17 2.16 -3.60
C TRP A 164 -4.84 2.42 -2.13
N ILE A 165 -4.01 1.55 -1.55
CA ILE A 165 -3.49 1.68 -0.19
C ILE A 165 -2.00 1.97 -0.24
N HIS A 166 -1.60 3.14 0.25
CA HIS A 166 -0.19 3.43 0.47
C HIS A 166 0.30 2.67 1.70
N ILE A 167 1.41 1.96 1.59
CA ILE A 167 2.04 1.22 2.68
C ILE A 167 3.51 1.64 2.70
N SER A 168 3.99 2.07 3.86
CA SER A 168 5.40 2.40 4.05
C SER A 168 6.00 1.70 5.26
N ALA A 169 7.29 1.42 5.18
CA ALA A 169 8.08 0.77 6.21
C ALA A 169 9.54 1.20 6.08
N SER A 170 10.22 1.38 7.20
CA SER A 170 11.64 1.70 7.22
C SER A 170 12.28 1.28 8.54
N ASN A 171 13.59 1.05 8.52
CA ASN A 171 14.36 0.79 9.74
C ASN A 171 14.75 2.08 10.50
N ARG A 172 14.17 3.23 10.15
CA ARG A 172 14.57 4.55 10.64
C ARG A 172 13.52 5.24 11.50
N GLN A 173 12.29 4.79 11.43
CA GLN A 173 11.18 5.31 12.21
C GLN A 173 10.19 4.15 12.47
N ASP A 174 9.29 4.33 13.42
CA ASP A 174 8.19 3.39 13.71
C ASP A 174 6.96 4.23 14.07
N LYS A 175 6.35 4.85 13.05
CA LYS A 175 5.29 5.85 13.26
C LYS A 175 3.92 5.24 13.54
N ARG A 176 3.64 4.06 12.98
CA ARG A 176 2.34 3.36 13.07
C ARG A 176 1.15 4.27 12.81
N GLN A 177 1.23 5.07 11.75
CA GLN A 177 0.22 6.06 11.43
C GLN A 177 -0.82 5.54 10.45
N ILE A 178 -2.09 5.70 10.81
CA ILE A 178 -3.21 5.53 9.88
C ILE A 178 -3.58 6.90 9.34
N MET A 179 -3.67 7.01 8.02
CA MET A 179 -4.02 8.25 7.34
C MET A 179 -5.05 8.01 6.24
N MET A 180 -5.79 9.05 5.88
CA MET A 180 -6.72 9.00 4.76
C MET A 180 -6.70 10.30 3.99
N ILE A 181 -6.88 10.21 2.68
CA ILE A 181 -6.99 11.36 1.79
C ILE A 181 -7.88 11.02 0.59
N GLY A 182 -8.79 11.92 0.23
CA GLY A 182 -9.64 11.78 -0.95
C GLY A 182 -10.63 12.92 -1.11
N LYS A 183 -11.62 12.76 -1.99
CA LYS A 183 -12.68 13.76 -2.16
C LYS A 183 -13.47 13.95 -0.86
N TYR A 184 -13.73 12.85 -0.16
CA TYR A 184 -14.44 12.77 1.12
C TYR A 184 -13.71 13.48 2.29
N THR A 185 -12.40 13.76 2.15
CA THR A 185 -11.63 14.57 3.12
C THR A 185 -11.36 16.00 2.64
N HIS A 186 -12.04 16.45 1.58
CA HIS A 186 -11.73 17.70 0.88
C HIS A 186 -10.24 17.80 0.45
N LYS A 187 -9.65 16.67 0.05
CA LYS A 187 -8.24 16.54 -0.34
C LYS A 187 -7.25 16.95 0.76
N ARG A 188 -7.63 16.78 2.03
CA ARG A 188 -6.74 16.98 3.18
C ARG A 188 -6.46 15.66 3.86
N TYR A 189 -5.26 15.50 4.38
CA TYR A 189 -4.93 14.35 5.19
C TYR A 189 -5.66 14.42 6.53
N ILE A 190 -6.29 13.31 6.90
CA ILE A 190 -6.79 13.07 8.26
C ILE A 190 -6.02 11.91 8.89
N ARG A 191 -6.01 11.86 10.23
CA ARG A 191 -5.29 10.85 11.04
C ARG A 191 -6.25 10.20 12.03
N PRO A 192 -7.11 9.29 11.57
CA PRO A 192 -8.07 8.62 12.44
C PRO A 192 -7.37 7.63 13.39
N SER A 193 -8.05 7.30 14.49
CA SER A 193 -7.76 6.09 15.27
C SER A 193 -8.09 4.83 14.46
N VAL A 194 -7.69 3.65 14.97
CA VAL A 194 -8.07 2.37 14.34
C VAL A 194 -9.59 2.24 14.25
N GLU A 195 -10.32 2.56 15.32
CA GLU A 195 -11.78 2.46 15.34
C GLU A 195 -12.42 3.40 14.30
N GLU A 196 -11.99 4.66 14.26
CA GLU A 196 -12.48 5.65 13.29
C GLU A 196 -12.16 5.21 11.86
N ALA A 197 -10.95 4.73 11.60
CA ALA A 197 -10.49 4.26 10.30
C ALA A 197 -11.33 3.10 9.77
N LEU A 198 -11.71 2.17 10.64
CA LEU A 198 -12.54 1.02 10.29
C LEU A 198 -14.03 1.39 10.16
N ALA A 199 -14.52 2.31 11.00
CA ALA A 199 -15.91 2.77 10.97
C ALA A 199 -16.30 3.40 9.62
N TYR A 200 -15.33 3.94 8.90
CA TYR A 200 -15.48 4.46 7.54
C TYR A 200 -15.92 3.43 6.49
N GLY A 201 -15.74 2.13 6.75
CA GLY A 201 -16.26 1.04 5.92
C GLY A 201 -17.57 0.43 6.41
N THR A 202 -18.16 0.95 7.50
CA THR A 202 -19.38 0.42 8.12
C THR A 202 -20.62 1.27 7.89
#